data_AF-A0A398B5D0-F1
#
_entry.id   AF-A0A398B5D0-F1
#
_cell.length_a   1.000
_cell.length_b   1.000
_cell.length_c   1.000
_cell.angle_alpha   90.00
_cell.angle_beta   90.00
_cell.angle_gamma   90.00
#
_symmetry.space_group_name_H-M   'P 1'
#
loop_
_entity.id
_entity.type
_entity.pdbx_description
1 polymer ?
#
loop_
_entity_poly.entity_id
_entity_poly.type
_entity_poly.pdbx_seq_one_letter_code
_entity_poly.pdbx_strand_id
1 'polypeptide(L)'
;MLVHNKGKYVRHAEEVMLVPGANQVESSDFERFSSHPLMKKLIDDGEIILQKRLKDMKPDDAIDLVKDTFSLAVLEEMKTVEKRKAVLEAIDSQAVVIQGKADESEE
;
A
#
# COMPACT_ATOMS: atom_id res chain seq x y z
N MET A 1 -1.97 7.42 -9.60
CA MET A 1 -1.66 8.07 -8.31
C MET A 1 -1.47 7.01 -7.24
N LEU A 2 -0.76 7.30 -6.15
CA LEU A 2 -0.54 6.33 -5.07
C LEU A 2 -1.51 6.57 -3.91
N VAL A 3 -2.24 5.53 -3.52
CA VAL A 3 -3.18 5.55 -2.40
C VAL A 3 -2.76 4.48 -1.40
N HIS A 4 -2.70 4.85 -0.13
CA HIS A 4 -2.42 3.95 0.97
C HIS A 4 -3.71 3.63 1.72
N ASN A 5 -4.15 2.37 1.63
CA ASN A 5 -5.14 1.81 2.53
C ASN A 5 -4.45 1.25 3.78
N LYS A 6 -4.48 1.99 4.88
CA LYS A 6 -3.95 1.56 6.18
C LYS A 6 -4.85 0.55 6.91
N GLY A 7 -6.04 0.30 6.36
CA GLY A 7 -6.98 -0.66 6.88
C GLY A 7 -6.52 -2.10 6.65
N LYS A 8 -7.06 -3.01 7.47
CA LYS A 8 -6.81 -4.46 7.36
C LYS A 8 -7.66 -5.15 6.29
N TYR A 9 -8.54 -4.41 5.63
CA TYR A 9 -9.55 -4.96 4.74
C TYR A 9 -9.46 -4.32 3.36
N VAL A 10 -9.85 -5.10 2.36
CA VAL A 10 -10.09 -4.58 1.01
C VAL A 10 -11.27 -3.62 1.05
N ARG A 11 -11.10 -2.44 0.46
CA ARG A 11 -12.17 -1.45 0.30
C ARG A 11 -12.60 -1.45 -1.16
N HIS A 12 -13.90 -1.61 -1.40
CA HIS A 12 -14.45 -1.64 -2.75
C HIS A 12 -15.62 -0.66 -2.84
N ALA A 13 -15.55 0.27 -3.79
CA ALA A 13 -16.63 1.20 -4.11
C ALA A 13 -16.50 1.68 -5.56
N GLU A 14 -17.62 1.84 -6.27
CA GLU A 14 -17.65 2.37 -7.64
C GLU A 14 -16.66 1.67 -8.59
N GLU A 15 -16.58 0.34 -8.52
CA GLU A 15 -15.68 -0.53 -9.30
C GLU A 15 -14.18 -0.38 -8.98
N VAL A 16 -13.83 0.45 -7.98
CA VAL A 16 -12.45 0.64 -7.52
C VAL A 16 -12.20 -0.20 -6.29
N MET A 17 -11.18 -1.04 -6.37
CA MET A 17 -10.73 -1.91 -5.28
C MET A 17 -9.39 -1.43 -4.74
N LEU A 18 -9.34 -1.15 -3.43
CA LEU A 18 -8.13 -0.83 -2.70
C LEU A 18 -7.78 -1.98 -1.75
N VAL A 19 -6.69 -2.67 -2.04
CA VAL A 19 -6.11 -3.73 -1.19
C VAL A 19 -5.35 -3.08 -0.02
N PRO A 20 -5.16 -3.74 1.13
CA PRO A 20 -4.29 -3.22 2.18
C PRO A 20 -2.91 -2.80 1.66
N GLY A 21 -2.49 -1.61 2.11
CA GLY A 21 -1.26 -0.92 1.75
C GLY A 21 -1.36 -0.12 0.46
N ALA A 22 -0.32 -0.20 -0.37
CA ALA A 22 -0.17 0.65 -1.55
C ALA A 22 -1.01 0.18 -2.73
N ASN A 23 -1.71 1.13 -3.36
CA ASN A 23 -2.50 0.92 -4.55
C ASN A 23 -2.21 2.02 -5.56
N GLN A 24 -1.97 1.62 -6.81
CA GLN A 24 -1.88 2.53 -7.94
C GLN A 24 -3.26 2.66 -8.58
N VAL A 25 -3.87 3.84 -8.50
CA VAL A 25 -5.20 4.11 -9.06
C VAL A 25 -5.20 5.35 -9.94
N GLU A 26 -6.10 5.43 -10.91
CA GLU A 26 -6.27 6.65 -11.70
C GLU A 26 -6.98 7.74 -10.88
N SER A 27 -6.71 9.01 -11.18
CA SER A 27 -7.31 10.13 -10.42
C SER A 27 -8.84 10.14 -10.54
N SER A 28 -9.37 9.86 -11.74
CA SER A 28 -10.82 9.79 -11.99
C SER A 28 -11.48 8.67 -11.19
N ASP A 29 -10.79 7.55 -11.01
CA ASP A 29 -11.29 6.39 -10.29
C ASP A 29 -11.30 6.68 -8.79
N PHE A 30 -10.23 7.31 -8.27
CA PHE A 30 -10.20 7.74 -6.87
C PHE A 30 -11.27 8.80 -6.55
N GLU A 31 -11.56 9.72 -7.47
CA GLU A 31 -12.66 10.68 -7.32
C GLU A 31 -14.01 9.97 -7.19
N ARG A 32 -14.28 8.95 -8.01
CA ARG A 32 -15.49 8.12 -7.89
C ARG A 32 -15.53 7.36 -6.56
N PHE A 33 -14.43 6.69 -6.21
CA PHE A 33 -14.29 5.96 -4.95
C PHE A 33 -14.56 6.85 -3.73
N SER A 34 -13.93 8.04 -3.69
CA SER A 34 -14.07 9.00 -2.58
C SER A 34 -15.43 9.72 -2.54
N SER A 35 -16.20 9.67 -3.63
CA SER A 35 -17.57 10.19 -3.67
C SER A 35 -18.54 9.33 -2.85
N HIS A 36 -18.23 8.05 -2.61
CA HIS A 36 -19.05 7.19 -1.79
C HIS A 36 -19.00 7.62 -0.30
N PRO A 37 -20.14 7.88 0.38
CA PRO A 37 -20.15 8.46 1.73
C PRO A 37 -19.33 7.69 2.77
N LEU A 38 -19.34 6.36 2.69
CA LEU A 38 -18.54 5.51 3.58
C LEU A 38 -17.03 5.69 3.32
N MET A 39 -16.60 5.77 2.06
CA MET A 39 -15.19 5.88 1.72
C MET A 39 -14.65 7.26 2.08
N LYS A 40 -15.47 8.30 1.90
CA LYS A 40 -15.14 9.64 2.38
C LYS A 40 -14.84 9.65 3.88
N LYS A 41 -15.68 8.97 4.68
CA LYS A 41 -15.43 8.85 6.12
C LYS A 41 -14.10 8.15 6.42
N LEU A 42 -13.76 7.08 5.69
CA LEU A 42 -12.48 6.38 5.86
C LEU A 42 -11.28 7.25 5.47
N ILE A 43 -11.44 8.15 4.50
CA ILE A 43 -10.43 9.14 4.13
C ILE A 43 -10.29 10.20 5.24
N ASP A 44 -11.40 10.72 5.75
CA ASP A 44 -11.44 11.71 6.82
C ASP A 44 -10.85 11.15 8.14
N ASP A 45 -11.08 9.87 8.43
CA ASP A 45 -10.54 9.14 9.58
C ASP A 45 -9.05 8.76 9.40
N GLY A 46 -8.47 9.03 8.22
CA GLY A 46 -7.07 8.75 7.92
C GLY A 46 -6.75 7.27 7.66
N GLU A 47 -7.77 6.43 7.44
CA GLU A 47 -7.58 5.02 7.05
C GLU A 47 -7.17 4.92 5.57
N ILE A 48 -7.68 5.80 4.71
CA ILE A 48 -7.31 5.87 3.29
C ILE A 48 -6.60 7.20 3.03
N ILE A 49 -5.32 7.13 2.68
CA ILE A 49 -4.45 8.31 2.56
C ILE A 49 -3.91 8.42 1.14
N LEU A 50 -4.04 9.61 0.56
CA LEU A 50 -3.34 10.00 -0.67
C LEU A 50 -1.85 10.16 -0.39
N GLN A 51 -1.03 9.40 -1.10
CA GLN A 51 0.40 9.38 -0.88
C GLN A 51 1.18 10.06 -2.01
N LYS A 52 2.37 10.55 -1.65
CA LYS A 52 3.37 10.97 -2.63
C LYS A 52 3.94 9.74 -3.35
N ARG A 53 4.78 9.94 -4.37
CA ARG A 53 5.49 8.80 -4.98
C ARG A 53 6.45 8.22 -3.95
N LEU A 54 6.68 6.91 -4.00
CA LEU A 54 7.56 6.18 -3.07
C LEU A 54 8.93 6.85 -2.89
N LYS A 55 9.55 7.29 -3.99
CA LYS A 55 10.84 8.00 -4.01
C LYS A 55 10.87 9.34 -3.25
N ASP A 56 9.70 9.98 -3.10
CA ASP A 56 9.55 11.30 -2.48
C ASP A 56 9.16 11.19 -0.99
N MET A 57 8.99 9.96 -0.48
CA MET A 57 8.72 9.65 0.92
C MET A 57 10.00 9.58 1.74
N LYS A 58 9.90 9.83 3.04
CA LYS A 58 10.99 9.49 3.97
C LYS A 58 11.18 7.97 3.99
N PRO A 59 12.39 7.48 4.28
CA PRO A 59 12.66 6.05 4.36
C PRO A 59 11.68 5.30 5.28
N ASP A 60 11.41 5.84 6.47
CA ASP A 60 10.52 5.20 7.45
C ASP A 60 9.08 5.11 6.93
N ASP A 61 8.53 6.21 6.38
CA ASP A 61 7.18 6.23 5.80
C ASP A 61 7.04 5.22 4.63
N ALA A 62 8.10 5.06 3.83
CA ALA A 62 8.14 4.11 2.73
C ALA A 62 8.19 2.66 3.23
N ILE A 63 8.94 2.40 4.30
CA ILE A 63 9.01 1.08 4.94
C ILE A 63 7.64 0.70 5.53
N ASP A 64 6.97 1.64 6.21
CA ASP A 64 5.64 1.40 6.77
C ASP A 64 4.62 1.10 5.67
N LEU A 65 4.61 1.89 4.59
CA LEU A 65 3.77 1.62 3.41
C LEU A 65 4.01 0.21 2.85
N VAL A 66 5.28 -0.19 2.73
CA VAL A 66 5.66 -1.51 2.22
C VAL A 66 5.14 -2.62 3.13
N LYS A 67 5.30 -2.51 4.45
CA LYS A 67 4.79 -3.49 5.42
C LYS A 67 3.27 -3.62 5.39
N ASP A 68 2.57 -2.53 5.11
CA ASP A 68 1.12 -2.55 4.99
C ASP A 68 0.66 -3.10 3.62
N THR A 69 1.55 -3.22 2.63
CA THR A 69 1.22 -3.67 1.27
C THR A 69 1.12 -5.18 1.19
N PHE A 70 -0.08 -5.68 0.88
CA PHE A 70 -0.38 -7.12 0.70
C PHE A 70 -0.58 -7.54 -0.76
N SER A 71 0.00 -6.79 -1.70
CA SER A 71 -0.01 -7.11 -3.13
C SER A 71 1.40 -7.38 -3.64
N LEU A 72 1.69 -8.64 -4.00
CA LEU A 72 3.00 -9.03 -4.55
C LEU A 72 3.35 -8.24 -5.81
N ALA A 73 2.39 -8.05 -6.71
CA ALA A 73 2.61 -7.29 -7.94
C ALA A 73 3.05 -5.84 -7.65
N VAL A 74 2.41 -5.18 -6.68
CA VAL A 74 2.78 -3.81 -6.29
C VAL A 74 4.16 -3.77 -5.65
N LEU A 75 4.49 -4.75 -4.80
CA LEU A 75 5.82 -4.86 -4.18
C LEU A 75 6.92 -5.06 -5.23
N GLU A 76 6.68 -5.89 -6.24
CA GLU A 76 7.59 -6.09 -7.37
C GLU A 76 7.79 -4.81 -8.16
N GLU A 77 6.72 -4.08 -8.47
CA GLU A 77 6.80 -2.76 -9.13
C GLU A 77 7.61 -1.75 -8.30
N MET A 78 7.36 -1.67 -6.99
CA MET A 78 8.11 -0.80 -6.09
C MET A 78 9.61 -1.12 -6.09
N LYS A 79 9.96 -2.41 -6.15
CA LYS A 79 11.34 -2.87 -6.22
C LYS A 79 12.07 -2.36 -7.47
N THR A 80 11.37 -2.21 -8.59
CA THR A 80 11.99 -1.71 -9.84
C THR A 80 12.37 -0.23 -9.81
N VAL A 81 11.69 0.58 -8.99
CA VAL A 81 11.87 2.04 -8.92
C VAL A 81 12.63 2.51 -7.68
N GLU A 82 12.79 1.64 -6.69
CA GLU A 82 13.46 1.93 -5.43
C GLU A 82 14.97 1.60 -5.47
N LYS A 83 15.78 2.39 -4.76
CA LYS A 83 17.25 2.23 -4.69
C LYS A 83 17.77 2.16 -3.25
N ARG A 84 16.97 2.58 -2.27
CA ARG A 84 17.36 2.61 -0.86
C ARG A 84 17.36 1.20 -0.30
N LYS A 85 18.52 0.75 0.19
CA LYS A 85 18.73 -0.61 0.72
C LYS A 85 17.68 -1.03 1.75
N ALA A 86 17.41 -0.16 2.74
CA ALA A 86 16.45 -0.45 3.80
C ALA A 86 15.00 -0.65 3.29
N VAL A 87 14.59 0.09 2.25
CA VAL A 87 13.26 -0.06 1.66
C VAL A 87 13.19 -1.33 0.81
N LEU A 88 14.25 -1.66 0.06
CA LEU A 88 14.35 -2.91 -0.69
C LEU A 88 14.31 -4.14 0.22
N GLU A 89 15.01 -4.10 1.36
CA GLU A 89 14.96 -5.14 2.39
C GLU A 89 13.54 -5.30 2.93
N ALA A 90 12.85 -4.19 3.24
CA ALA A 90 11.46 -4.25 3.69
C ALA A 90 10.52 -4.87 2.64
N ILE A 91 10.73 -4.58 1.35
CA ILE A 91 9.95 -5.15 0.23
C ILE A 91 10.15 -6.66 0.18
N ASP A 92 11.41 -7.11 0.24
CA ASP A 92 11.74 -8.53 0.19
C ASP A 92 11.19 -9.29 1.40
N SER A 93 11.31 -8.72 2.61
CA SER A 93 10.71 -9.28 3.82
C SER A 93 9.19 -9.40 3.71
N GLN A 94 8.51 -8.37 3.23
CA GLN A 94 7.06 -8.40 3.07
C GLN A 94 6.61 -9.41 2.02
N ALA A 95 7.33 -9.52 0.90
CA ALA A 95 7.03 -10.50 -0.13
C ALA A 95 7.15 -11.94 0.39
N VAL A 96 8.14 -12.22 1.25
CA VAL A 96 8.32 -13.50 1.94
C VAL A 96 7.12 -13.81 2.85
N VAL A 97 6.68 -12.83 3.66
CA VAL A 97 5.48 -12.95 4.52
C VAL A 97 4.24 -13.30 3.71
N ILE A 98 3.98 -12.60 2.60
CA ILE A 98 2.78 -12.82 1.77
C ILE A 98 2.81 -14.20 1.10
N GLN A 99 3.98 -14.68 0.69
CA GLN A 99 4.13 -16.01 0.08
C GLN A 99 3.92 -17.16 1.07
N GLY A 100 3.65 -16.88 2.35
CA GLY A 100 3.49 -17.90 3.37
C GLY A 100 4.79 -18.63 3.69
N LYS A 101 5.94 -18.09 3.23
CA LYS A 101 7.25 -18.49 3.72
C LYS A 101 7.45 -17.78 5.05
N ALA A 102 6.72 -18.22 6.07
CA ALA A 102 7.05 -17.87 7.43
C ALA A 102 8.49 -18.31 7.65
N ASP A 103 9.37 -17.37 7.96
CA ASP A 103 10.64 -17.67 8.58
C ASP A 103 10.28 -18.39 9.89
N GLU A 104 10.60 -19.68 10.00
CA GLU A 104 10.54 -20.45 11.24
C GLU A 104 11.65 -19.94 12.17
N SER A 105 11.57 -18.68 12.57
CA SER A 105 12.46 -18.03 13.54
C SER A 105 11.66 -17.47 14.71
N GLU A 106 10.78 -18.31 15.27
CA GLU A 106 10.46 -18.23 16.70
C GLU A 106 11.27 -19.32 17.41
N GLU A 107 12.42 -18.92 17.99
CA GLU A 107 13.19 -19.70 18.97
C GLU A 107 12.73 -19.37 20.39
#